data_AF-A0A8C0BCA1-F1
#
_entry.id   AF-A0A8C0BCA1-F1
#
_cell.length_a   1.000
_cell.length_b   1.000
_cell.length_c   1.000
_cell.angle_alpha   90.00
_cell.angle_beta   90.00
_cell.angle_gamma   90.00
#
_symmetry.space_group_name_H-M   'P 1'
#
loop_
_entity.id
_entity.type
_entity.pdbx_description
1 polymer ?
#
loop_
_entity_poly.entity_id
_entity_poly.type
_entity_poly.pdbx_seq_one_letter_code
_entity_poly.pdbx_strand_id
1 'polypeptide(L)' 'MASVFPCLFIGPQLNAQLEGWLSQVQSTKRPARAIIAPHAGYTYCGSCAAHAYKQVDPNIT' A
#
# COMPACT_ATOMS: atom_id res chain seq x y z
N MET A 1 -1.24 -1.88 -36.45
CA MET A 1 -1.42 -0.76 -35.50
C MET A 1 -1.79 -1.39 -34.16
N ALA A 2 -0.83 -1.46 -33.22
CA ALA A 2 -0.93 -2.31 -32.04
C ALA A 2 -1.97 -1.77 -31.05
N SER A 3 -3.04 -2.55 -30.83
CA SER A 3 -3.95 -2.41 -29.70
C SER A 3 -3.26 -2.95 -28.44
N VAL A 4 -2.41 -2.13 -27.82
CA VAL A 4 -1.79 -2.45 -26.52
C VAL A 4 -2.80 -2.10 -25.43
N PHE A 5 -3.25 -3.15 -24.73
CA PHE A 5 -4.20 -3.14 -23.61
C PHE A 5 -3.92 -2.04 -22.54
N PRO A 6 -4.96 -1.49 -21.87
CA PRO A 6 -4.83 -0.51 -20.78
C PRO A 6 -4.15 -1.05 -19.50
N CYS A 7 -3.67 -2.29 -19.50
CA CYS A 7 -3.15 -2.99 -18.32
C CYS A 7 -1.77 -2.49 -17.87
N LEU A 8 -0.94 -1.97 -18.78
CA LEU A 8 0.46 -1.64 -18.48
C LEU A 8 0.67 -0.38 -17.61
N PHE A 9 -0.33 0.49 -17.49
CA PHE A 9 -0.18 1.78 -16.79
C PHE A 9 -0.70 1.80 -15.34
N ILE A 10 -1.43 0.77 -14.91
CA ILE A 10 -2.11 0.75 -13.60
C ILE A 10 -1.12 0.50 -12.44
N GLY A 11 -0.14 -0.38 -12.66
CA GLY A 11 0.87 -0.73 -11.65
C GLY A 11 1.65 0.48 -11.12
N PRO A 12 2.27 1.30 -11.98
CA PRO A 12 3.01 2.49 -11.56
C PRO A 12 2.14 3.51 -10.82
N GLN A 13 0.91 3.74 -11.29
CA GLN A 13 -0.02 4.67 -10.65
C GLN A 13 -0.41 4.19 -9.24
N LEU A 14 -0.72 2.90 -9.09
CA LEU A 14 -1.05 2.32 -7.79
C LEU A 14 0.16 2.38 -6.85
N ASN A 15 1.36 2.08 -7.34
CA ASN A 15 2.58 2.16 -6.54
C ASN A 15 2.79 3.57 -5.96
N ALA A 16 2.65 4.61 -6.80
CA ALA A 16 2.76 6.00 -6.36
C ALA A 16 1.71 6.36 -5.30
N GLN A 17 0.46 5.87 -5.42
CA GLN A 17 -0.58 6.08 -4.40
C GLN A 17 -0.21 5.43 -3.07
N LEU A 18 0.27 4.18 -3.10
CA LEU A 18 0.68 3.44 -1.90
C LEU A 18 1.89 4.08 -1.22
N GLU A 19 2.91 4.48 -1.98
CA GLU A 19 4.06 5.22 -1.47
C GLU A 19 3.64 6.54 -0.83
N GLY A 20 2.71 7.26 -1.46
CA GLY A 20 2.13 8.49 -0.92
C GLY A 20 1.53 8.29 0.46
N TRP A 21 0.64 7.30 0.63
CA TRP A 21 0.04 7.03 1.94
C TRP A 21 1.05 6.50 2.96
N LEU A 22 1.97 5.62 2.56
CA LEU A 22 3.00 5.09 3.46
C LEU A 22 4.01 6.15 3.91
N SER A 23 4.25 7.20 3.12
CA SER A 23 5.15 8.30 3.47
C SER A 23 4.59 9.17 4.60
N GLN A 24 3.27 9.22 4.75
CA GLN A 24 2.57 10.04 5.75
C GLN A 24 2.55 9.39 7.14
N VAL A 25 2.93 8.11 7.25
CA VAL A 25 2.85 7.36 8.51
C VAL A 25 4.24 7.09 9.09
N GLN A 26 4.37 7.35 10.39
CA GLN A 26 5.54 6.95 11.18
C GLN A 26 5.46 5.48 11.60
N SER A 27 6.60 4.80 11.59
CA SER A 27 6.73 3.43 12.07
C SER A 27 6.94 3.39 13.58
N THR A 28 5.88 3.17 14.35
CA THR A 28 5.90 3.17 15.82
C THR A 28 5.80 1.77 16.43
N LYS A 29 5.40 0.75 15.65
CA LYS A 29 5.13 -0.63 16.12
C LYS A 29 5.91 -1.70 15.35
N ARG A 30 7.04 -1.35 14.74
CA ARG A 30 7.88 -2.32 14.01
C ARG A 30 8.67 -3.23 14.97
N PRO A 31 8.82 -4.54 14.69
CA PRO A 31 8.18 -5.30 13.61
C PRO A 31 6.82 -5.87 14.05
N ALA A 32 5.75 -5.48 13.37
CA ALA A 32 4.42 -6.06 13.61
C ALA A 32 4.37 -7.51 13.09
N ARG A 33 4.05 -8.46 13.98
CA ARG A 33 3.86 -9.89 13.64
C ARG A 33 2.50 -10.18 12.99
N ALA A 34 1.51 -9.34 13.26
CA ALA A 34 0.17 -9.40 12.69
C ALA A 34 -0.39 -8.00 12.53
N ILE A 35 -1.24 -7.81 11.52
CA ILE A 35 -1.96 -6.57 11.27
C ILE A 35 -3.43 -6.85 10.97
N ILE A 36 -4.29 -5.88 11.27
CA ILE A 36 -5.68 -5.86 10.83
C ILE A 36 -5.83 -4.62 9.94
N ALA A 37 -6.28 -4.80 8.71
CA ALA A 37 -6.47 -3.73 7.74
C ALA A 37 -7.87 -3.82 7.11
N PRO A 38 -8.49 -2.68 6.76
CA PRO A 38 -9.76 -2.66 6.05
C PRO A 38 -9.62 -3.17 4.61
N HIS A 39 -10.70 -3.70 4.04
CA HIS A 39 -10.72 -4.27 2.67
C HIS A 39 -11.63 -3.51 1.70
N ALA A 40 -12.01 -2.26 2.02
CA ALA A 40 -12.77 -1.40 1.11
C ALA A 40 -11.90 -0.96 -0.09
N GLY A 41 -12.50 -0.32 -1.09
CA GLY A 41 -11.73 0.27 -2.20
C GLY A 41 -10.68 1.27 -1.70
N TYR A 42 -9.50 1.32 -2.34
CA TYR A 42 -8.37 2.14 -1.86
C TYR A 42 -8.67 3.64 -1.76
N THR A 43 -9.59 4.16 -2.57
CA THR A 43 -10.08 5.54 -2.44
C THR A 43 -10.66 5.83 -1.05
N TYR A 44 -11.28 4.84 -0.41
CA TYR A 44 -11.94 4.98 0.88
C TYR A 44 -11.02 4.62 2.06
N CYS A 45 -10.18 3.59 1.91
CA CYS A 45 -9.42 3.06 3.04
C CYS A 45 -7.90 2.93 2.83
N GLY A 46 -7.35 3.40 1.71
CA GLY A 46 -5.92 3.29 1.40
C GLY A 46 -5.02 3.96 2.44
N SER A 47 -5.36 5.19 2.84
CA SER A 47 -4.64 5.93 3.88
C SER A 47 -4.73 5.25 5.26
N CYS A 48 -5.91 4.73 5.62
CA CYS A 48 -6.10 3.99 6.87
C CYS A 48 -5.27 2.70 6.90
N ALA A 49 -5.31 1.91 5.83
CA ALA A 49 -4.53 0.67 5.73
C ALA A 49 -3.03 0.91 5.81
N ALA A 50 -2.53 2.04 5.30
CA ALA A 50 -1.11 2.41 5.39
C ALA A 50 -0.59 2.46 6.83
N HIS A 51 -1.43 2.83 7.81
CA HIS A 51 -1.02 2.82 9.22
C HIS A 51 -0.66 1.45 9.76
N ALA A 52 -1.35 0.40 9.26
CA ALA A 52 -1.07 -0.97 9.62
C ALA A 52 0.16 -1.49 8.86
N TYR A 53 0.19 -1.31 7.54
CA TYR A 53 1.26 -1.82 6.68
C TYR A 53 2.64 -1.21 6.97
N LYS A 54 2.71 0.06 7.38
CA LYS A 54 3.99 0.72 7.72
C LYS A 54 4.72 0.05 8.89
N GLN A 55 4.01 -0.73 9.70
CA GLN A 55 4.58 -1.43 10.86
C GLN A 55 5.17 -2.80 10.51
N VAL A 56 4.97 -3.28 9.28
CA VAL A 56 5.51 -4.56 8.82
C VAL A 56 6.98 -4.39 8.42
N ASP A 57 7.81 -5.37 8.78
CA ASP A 57 9.16 -5.51 8.26
C ASP A 57 9.28 -6.87 7.53
N PRO A 58 9.42 -6.89 6.19
CA PRO A 58 9.46 -8.12 5.42
C PRO A 58 10.77 -8.90 5.58
N ASN A 59 11.81 -8.30 6.16
CA ASN A 59 13.10 -8.98 6.33
C ASN A 59 13.16 -9.80 7.62
N ILE A 60 12.14 -9.70 8.47
CA ILE A 60 12.09 -10.35 9.78
C ILE A 60 10.97 -11.39 9.74
N THR A 61 11.32 -12.67 9.62
CA THR A 61 10.40 -13.81 9.64
C THR A 61 10.26 -14.39 11.05
#